data_AF-A0A7R9KD49-F1
#
_entry.id   AF-A0A7R9KD49-F1
#
_cell.length_a   1.000
_cell.length_b   1.000
_cell.length_c   1.000
_cell.angle_alpha   90.00
_cell.angle_beta   90.00
_cell.angle_gamma   90.00
#
_symmetry.space_group_name_H-M   'P 1'
#
loop_
_entity.id
_entity.type
_entity.pdbx_description
1 polymer ?
#
loop_
_entity_poly.entity_id
_entity_poly.type
_entity_poly.pdbx_seq_one_letter_code
_entity_poly.pdbx_strand_id
1 'polypeptide(L)'
;MSQQLGDKEVGEEVTPMNAEYSLAPFCNWFLPSCLDMWSSGDGQRVLCSYGARSMVCLLTLTASKSIKCYDCLNVFNNNKSIISCNKFSRTSRIPYLFVGSNDGEAALINCNDTNHIMYPKIDIKDLDLPSKKILSADWSHVSDKSVVYYSIHSVIICWDLTLGTMEKLMIGDNYRNKIAISCIVSSVCGQEKLAIG
;
A
#
# COMPACT_ATOMS: atom_id res chain seq x y z
N MET A 1 -6.09 -58.28 -40.67
CA MET A 1 -6.96 -57.08 -40.54
C MET A 1 -6.94 -56.74 -39.05
N SER A 2 -5.99 -55.90 -38.64
CA SER A 2 -5.66 -55.68 -37.23
C SER A 2 -6.29 -54.37 -36.76
N GLN A 3 -7.21 -54.44 -35.80
CA GLN A 3 -7.85 -53.28 -35.19
C GLN A 3 -6.88 -52.61 -34.19
N GLN A 4 -6.57 -51.34 -34.40
CA GLN A 4 -5.91 -50.48 -33.41
C GLN A 4 -7.00 -49.85 -32.52
N LEU A 5 -6.95 -50.13 -31.22
CA LEU A 5 -7.65 -49.33 -30.20
C LEU A 5 -6.84 -48.05 -29.99
N GLY A 6 -7.49 -46.91 -30.21
CA GLY A 6 -6.96 -45.59 -29.84
C GLY A 6 -7.48 -45.22 -28.45
N ASP A 7 -6.56 -45.12 -27.49
CA ASP A 7 -6.84 -44.55 -26.18
C ASP A 7 -6.97 -43.02 -26.32
N LYS A 8 -8.17 -42.52 -26.03
CA LYS A 8 -8.45 -41.09 -25.89
C LYS A 8 -8.14 -40.69 -24.46
N GLU A 9 -6.97 -40.11 -24.23
CA GLU A 9 -6.68 -39.42 -22.96
C GLU A 9 -7.56 -38.17 -22.88
N VAL A 10 -8.50 -38.18 -21.94
CA VAL A 10 -9.29 -37.01 -21.54
C VAL A 10 -8.42 -36.22 -20.56
N GLY A 11 -7.82 -35.14 -21.05
CA GLY A 11 -7.12 -34.18 -20.19
C GLY A 11 -8.12 -33.42 -19.34
N GLU A 12 -8.20 -33.75 -18.04
CA GLU A 12 -8.86 -32.89 -17.07
C GLU A 12 -8.01 -31.62 -16.88
N GLU A 13 -8.57 -30.47 -17.30
CA GLU A 13 -8.04 -29.16 -16.92
C GLU A 13 -8.19 -29.00 -15.40
N VAL A 14 -7.07 -29.22 -14.69
CA VAL A 14 -6.97 -28.91 -13.26
C VAL A 14 -7.08 -27.40 -13.11
N THR A 15 -8.25 -26.93 -12.71
CA THR A 15 -8.46 -25.54 -12.31
C THR A 15 -7.60 -25.27 -11.08
N PRO A 16 -6.71 -24.26 -11.09
CA PRO A 16 -5.85 -23.99 -9.95
C PRO A 16 -6.72 -23.61 -8.74
N MET A 17 -6.62 -24.42 -7.67
CA MET A 17 -7.24 -24.13 -6.39
C MET A 17 -6.80 -22.73 -5.92
N ASN A 18 -7.76 -21.83 -5.72
CA ASN A 18 -7.53 -20.55 -5.05
C ASN A 18 -7.11 -20.86 -3.60
N ALA A 19 -5.81 -20.89 -3.35
CA ALA A 19 -5.28 -21.07 -2.00
C ALA A 19 -5.64 -19.85 -1.15
N GLU A 20 -6.48 -20.03 -0.13
CA GLU A 20 -6.72 -19.01 0.89
C GLU A 20 -5.51 -18.94 1.84
N TYR A 21 -4.83 -17.79 1.86
CA TYR A 21 -3.72 -17.52 2.77
C TYR A 21 -4.25 -16.77 4.00
N SER A 22 -4.20 -17.38 5.19
CA SER A 22 -4.54 -16.70 6.45
C SER A 22 -3.29 -16.23 7.19
N LEU A 23 -3.12 -14.91 7.27
CA LEU A 23 -2.06 -14.25 8.06
C LEU A 23 -2.47 -13.97 9.52
N ALA A 24 -3.73 -14.23 9.87
CA ALA A 24 -4.29 -13.85 11.17
C ALA A 24 -3.49 -14.37 12.39
N PRO A 25 -2.98 -15.62 12.41
CA PRO A 25 -2.20 -16.12 13.55
C PRO A 25 -0.86 -15.39 13.73
N PHE A 26 -0.23 -14.97 12.63
CA PHE A 26 1.05 -14.26 12.65
C PHE A 26 0.87 -12.79 13.05
N CYS A 27 -0.16 -12.12 12.51
CA CYS A 27 -0.41 -10.70 12.81
C CYS A 27 -0.87 -10.46 14.26
N ASN A 28 -1.54 -11.42 14.89
CA ASN A 28 -1.99 -11.28 16.28
C ASN A 28 -0.84 -11.16 17.30
N TRP A 29 0.36 -11.62 16.96
CA TRP A 29 1.51 -11.56 17.88
C TRP A 29 2.18 -10.18 17.89
N PHE A 30 1.97 -9.38 16.84
CA PHE A 30 2.68 -8.11 16.65
C PHE A 30 1.79 -6.87 16.70
N LEU A 31 0.45 -7.02 16.67
CA LEU A 31 -0.51 -5.92 16.66
C LEU A 31 -0.09 -4.81 15.67
N PRO A 32 0.02 -5.12 14.37
CA PRO A 32 0.53 -4.18 13.39
C PRO A 32 -0.33 -2.91 13.38
N SER A 33 0.32 -1.75 13.33
CA SER A 33 -0.39 -0.47 13.23
C SER A 33 -1.09 -0.30 11.88
N CYS A 34 -0.53 -0.93 10.85
CA CYS A 34 -1.07 -1.04 9.51
C CYS A 34 -0.50 -2.29 8.81
N LEU A 35 -1.25 -2.83 7.85
CA LEU A 35 -0.88 -4.00 7.04
C LEU A 35 -1.39 -3.76 5.63
N ASP A 36 -0.55 -4.01 4.63
CA ASP A 36 -0.99 -4.10 3.23
C ASP A 36 -0.29 -5.23 2.48
N MET A 37 -0.91 -5.69 1.40
CA MET A 37 -0.46 -6.81 0.59
C MET A 37 -0.45 -6.44 -0.90
N TRP A 38 0.57 -6.90 -1.62
CA TRP A 38 0.77 -6.73 -3.05
C TRP A 38 1.10 -8.07 -3.71
N SER A 39 0.54 -8.30 -4.89
CA SER A 39 0.81 -9.51 -5.68
C SER A 39 1.19 -9.10 -7.10
N SER A 40 2.21 -9.76 -7.64
CA SER A 40 2.66 -9.61 -9.03
C SER A 40 1.65 -10.17 -10.06
N GLY A 41 0.59 -10.84 -9.62
CA GLY A 41 -0.42 -11.46 -10.49
C GLY A 41 -0.04 -12.83 -11.04
N ASP A 42 1.23 -13.25 -10.91
CA ASP A 42 1.72 -14.59 -11.25
C ASP A 42 1.31 -15.66 -10.22
N GLY A 43 0.72 -15.24 -9.09
CA GLY A 43 0.23 -16.13 -8.03
C GLY A 43 1.32 -16.83 -7.23
N GLN A 44 2.60 -16.61 -7.53
CA GLN A 44 3.70 -17.34 -6.88
C GLN A 44 4.19 -16.65 -5.61
N ARG A 45 4.10 -15.31 -5.57
CA ARG A 45 4.64 -14.49 -4.50
C ARG A 45 3.68 -13.36 -4.15
N VAL A 46 3.41 -13.22 -2.87
CA VAL A 46 2.70 -12.08 -2.31
C VAL A 46 3.66 -11.35 -1.38
N LEU A 47 3.87 -10.06 -1.65
CA LEU A 47 4.62 -9.18 -0.77
C LEU A 47 3.65 -8.60 0.25
N CYS A 48 4.00 -8.66 1.53
CA CYS A 48 3.27 -8.01 2.60
C CYS A 48 4.15 -6.96 3.25
N SER A 49 3.54 -5.88 3.69
CA SER A 49 4.18 -4.89 4.53
C SER A 49 3.37 -4.70 5.80
N TYR A 50 4.03 -4.60 6.94
CA TYR A 50 3.37 -4.23 8.18
C TYR A 50 4.17 -3.18 8.95
N GLY A 51 3.45 -2.25 9.58
CA GLY A 51 4.02 -1.23 10.46
C GLY A 51 4.24 -1.77 11.87
N ALA A 52 5.45 -1.59 12.39
CA ALA A 52 5.90 -2.02 13.71
C ALA A 52 6.64 -0.89 14.43
N ARG A 53 5.91 -0.06 15.18
CA ARG A 53 6.44 1.18 15.77
C ARG A 53 7.04 2.08 14.68
N SER A 54 8.34 2.38 14.71
CA SER A 54 9.02 3.21 13.71
C SER A 54 9.53 2.44 12.49
N MET A 55 9.32 1.11 12.45
CA MET A 55 9.82 0.26 11.39
C MET A 55 8.70 -0.22 10.48
N VAL A 56 9.04 -0.42 9.20
CA VAL A 56 8.24 -1.18 8.25
C VAL A 56 8.95 -2.50 8.01
N CYS A 57 8.21 -3.59 8.18
CA CYS A 57 8.71 -4.93 7.90
C CYS A 57 8.10 -5.42 6.59
N LEU A 58 8.96 -5.90 5.69
CA LEU A 58 8.59 -6.48 4.40
C LEU A 58 8.69 -8.00 4.50
N LEU A 59 7.61 -8.68 4.14
CA LEU A 59 7.48 -10.13 4.20
C LEU A 59 7.11 -10.66 2.82
N THR A 60 7.61 -11.84 2.47
CA THR A 60 7.13 -12.58 1.28
C THR A 60 6.37 -13.82 1.74
N LEU A 61 5.16 -14.00 1.19
CA LEU A 61 4.42 -15.26 1.24
C LEU A 61 4.62 -15.99 -0.09
N THR A 62 4.97 -17.26 0.00
CA THR A 62 5.16 -18.12 -1.15
C THR A 62 4.05 -19.16 -1.26
N ALA A 63 3.86 -19.71 -2.46
CA ALA A 63 2.93 -20.82 -2.70
C ALA A 63 3.20 -22.06 -1.79
N SER A 64 4.45 -22.24 -1.34
CA SER A 64 4.84 -23.26 -0.36
C SER A 64 4.36 -22.98 1.07
N LYS A 65 3.49 -21.99 1.27
CA LYS A 65 2.93 -21.57 2.58
C LYS A 65 4.01 -21.15 3.59
N SER A 66 5.15 -20.68 3.10
CA SER A 66 6.20 -20.13 3.96
C SER A 66 6.13 -18.61 3.98
N ILE A 67 6.31 -18.03 5.17
CA ILE A 67 6.49 -16.60 5.38
C ILE A 67 7.98 -16.36 5.57
N LYS A 68 8.55 -15.47 4.77
CA LYS A 68 9.95 -15.03 4.92
C LYS A 68 9.98 -13.54 5.18
N CYS A 69 10.72 -13.13 6.21
CA CYS A 69 11.07 -11.72 6.37
C CYS A 69 12.13 -11.38 5.33
N TYR A 70 11.79 -10.44 4.46
CA TYR A 70 12.68 -9.95 3.42
C TYR A 70 13.53 -8.80 3.95
N ASP A 71 12.91 -7.83 4.64
CA ASP A 71 13.60 -6.65 5.14
C ASP A 71 12.84 -6.00 6.31
N CYS A 72 13.55 -5.24 7.13
CA CYS A 72 13.01 -4.42 8.22
C CYS A 72 13.66 -3.04 8.18
N LEU A 73 12.89 -2.04 7.81
CA LEU A 73 13.39 -0.70 7.49
C LEU A 73 12.97 0.30 8.55
N ASN A 74 13.92 1.07 9.07
CA ASN A 74 13.63 2.29 9.82
C ASN A 74 13.46 3.43 8.81
N VAL A 75 12.22 3.69 8.41
CA VAL A 75 11.89 4.54 7.26
C VAL A 75 12.16 6.01 7.55
N PHE A 76 12.01 6.40 8.82
CA PHE A 76 12.13 7.78 9.27
C PHE A 76 13.30 7.93 10.24
N ASN A 77 14.00 9.07 10.15
CA ASN A 77 15.12 9.37 11.04
C ASN A 77 14.66 9.64 12.48
N ASN A 78 13.40 10.05 12.66
CA ASN A 78 12.83 10.27 13.97
C ASN A 78 12.32 8.94 14.56
N ASN A 79 13.05 8.39 15.53
CA ASN A 79 12.68 7.15 16.21
C ASN A 79 11.35 7.22 16.99
N LYS A 80 10.76 8.42 17.14
CA LYS A 80 9.43 8.61 17.73
C LYS A 80 8.30 8.54 16.70
N SER A 81 8.61 8.62 15.40
CA SER A 81 7.64 8.48 14.32
C SER A 81 7.13 7.04 14.31
N ILE A 82 5.86 6.85 14.62
CA ILE A 82 5.21 5.55 14.57
C ILE A 82 4.52 5.43 13.22
N ILE A 83 4.87 4.39 12.45
CA ILE A 83 4.18 4.03 11.22
C ILE A 83 2.70 3.85 11.53
N SER A 84 1.84 4.60 10.84
CA SER A 84 0.39 4.57 11.01
C SER A 84 -0.36 4.18 9.76
N CYS A 85 0.29 4.27 8.60
CA CYS A 85 -0.30 3.93 7.32
C CYS A 85 0.77 3.32 6.41
N ASN A 86 0.40 2.28 5.67
CA ASN A 86 1.20 1.78 4.56
C ASN A 86 0.27 1.35 3.43
N LYS A 87 0.68 1.57 2.18
CA LYS A 87 -0.15 1.26 1.01
C LYS A 87 0.68 0.94 -0.21
N PHE A 88 0.48 -0.24 -0.79
CA PHE A 88 1.13 -0.62 -2.03
C PHE A 88 0.43 0.00 -3.25
N SER A 89 1.24 0.40 -4.24
CA SER A 89 0.74 0.74 -5.58
C SER A 89 0.17 -0.51 -6.26
N ARG A 90 -1.06 -0.43 -6.77
CA ARG A 90 -1.78 -1.58 -7.34
C ARG A 90 -1.55 -1.81 -8.82
N THR A 91 -1.10 -0.80 -9.55
CA THR A 91 -0.96 -0.87 -11.00
C THR A 91 0.51 -0.91 -11.44
N SER A 92 1.43 -0.59 -10.54
CA SER A 92 2.86 -0.63 -10.85
C SER A 92 3.35 -2.07 -10.97
N ARG A 93 4.13 -2.35 -12.01
CA ARG A 93 4.91 -3.60 -12.15
C ARG A 93 5.97 -3.74 -11.06
N ILE A 94 6.38 -2.62 -10.49
CA ILE A 94 7.34 -2.53 -9.40
C ILE A 94 6.56 -2.31 -8.09
N PRO A 95 6.82 -3.10 -7.04
CA PRO A 95 6.16 -2.91 -5.75
C PRO A 95 6.65 -1.64 -5.05
N TYR A 96 6.00 -0.51 -5.32
CA TYR A 96 6.17 0.71 -4.53
C TYR A 96 5.27 0.68 -3.31
N LEU A 97 5.84 1.03 -2.17
CA LEU A 97 5.14 1.11 -0.89
C LEU A 97 5.16 2.56 -0.39
N PHE A 98 3.97 3.13 -0.23
CA PHE A 98 3.81 4.35 0.54
C PHE A 98 3.82 4.01 2.03
N VAL A 99 4.47 4.85 2.83
CA VAL A 99 4.55 4.74 4.28
C VAL A 99 4.26 6.11 4.89
N GLY A 100 3.33 6.17 5.84
CA GLY A 100 2.98 7.37 6.60
C GLY A 100 3.06 7.14 8.10
N SER A 101 3.39 8.18 8.86
CA SER A 101 3.54 8.14 10.31
C SER A 101 2.48 8.95 11.09
N ASN A 102 2.51 8.78 12.41
CA ASN A 102 1.66 9.50 13.35
C ASN A 102 2.01 10.97 13.54
N ASP A 103 3.19 11.42 13.10
CA ASP A 103 3.66 12.80 13.18
C ASP A 103 3.68 13.52 11.82
N GLY A 104 3.16 12.87 10.77
CA GLY A 104 2.96 13.46 9.45
C GLY A 104 4.13 13.28 8.49
N GLU A 105 5.09 12.41 8.82
CA GLU A 105 6.15 12.05 7.90
C GLU A 105 5.62 11.01 6.89
N ALA A 106 6.00 11.21 5.63
CA ALA A 106 5.63 10.33 4.53
C ALA A 106 6.89 9.92 3.75
N ALA A 107 6.88 8.71 3.22
CA ALA A 107 7.97 8.18 2.41
C ALA A 107 7.43 7.19 1.37
N LEU A 108 8.21 7.01 0.31
CA LEU A 108 8.01 5.99 -0.70
C LEU A 108 9.20 5.04 -0.75
N ILE A 109 8.94 3.75 -0.69
CA ILE A 109 9.96 2.70 -0.75
C ILE A 109 9.79 1.94 -2.05
N ASN A 110 10.87 1.81 -2.82
CA ASN A 110 10.95 0.84 -3.89
C ASN A 110 11.29 -0.54 -3.30
N CYS A 111 10.35 -1.49 -3.26
CA CYS A 111 10.61 -2.77 -2.58
C CYS A 111 11.59 -3.68 -3.35
N ASN A 112 11.94 -3.35 -4.60
CA ASN A 112 13.03 -4.02 -5.32
C ASN A 112 14.42 -3.50 -4.92
N ASP A 113 14.50 -2.27 -4.42
CA ASP A 113 15.72 -1.63 -3.95
C ASP A 113 15.41 -0.81 -2.70
N THR A 114 15.45 -1.49 -1.55
CA THR A 114 15.01 -0.92 -0.27
C THR A 114 15.93 0.19 0.24
N ASN A 115 17.09 0.40 -0.38
CA ASN A 115 17.95 1.56 -0.12
C ASN A 115 17.43 2.83 -0.80
N HIS A 116 16.54 2.71 -1.78
CA HIS A 116 15.96 3.84 -2.48
C HIS A 116 14.64 4.25 -1.84
N ILE A 117 14.75 5.12 -0.82
CA ILE A 117 13.61 5.77 -0.16
C ILE A 117 13.47 7.19 -0.69
N MET A 118 12.29 7.53 -1.19
CA MET A 118 11.95 8.89 -1.61
C MET A 118 11.09 9.58 -0.56
N TYR A 119 11.39 10.84 -0.28
CA TYR A 119 10.62 11.67 0.64
C TYR A 119 9.96 12.81 -0.14
N PRO A 120 8.77 13.27 0.28
CA PRO A 120 8.18 14.46 -0.30
C PRO A 120 9.09 15.67 -0.05
N LYS A 121 9.13 16.59 -1.01
CA LYS A 121 9.98 17.79 -0.91
C LYS A 121 9.45 18.85 0.06
N ILE A 122 8.17 18.79 0.41
CA ILE A 122 7.52 19.75 1.31
C ILE A 122 7.29 19.08 2.65
N ASP A 123 7.62 19.77 3.74
CA ASP A 123 7.35 19.29 5.09
C ASP A 123 5.89 19.61 5.46
N ILE A 124 5.14 18.58 5.81
CA ILE A 124 3.74 18.67 6.24
C ILE A 124 3.64 19.34 7.61
N LYS A 125 4.76 19.47 8.34
CA LYS A 125 4.79 20.10 9.67
C LYS A 125 4.28 21.54 9.66
N ASP A 126 4.26 22.19 8.51
CA ASP A 126 3.74 23.55 8.32
C ASP A 126 2.20 23.61 8.28
N LEU A 127 1.51 22.47 8.24
CA LEU A 127 0.06 22.43 8.36
C LEU A 127 -0.36 22.62 9.82
N ASP A 128 -1.06 23.73 10.10
CA ASP A 128 -1.71 23.99 11.38
C ASP A 128 -2.93 23.08 11.58
N LEU A 129 -2.66 21.82 11.92
CA LEU A 129 -3.67 20.78 12.12
C LEU A 129 -3.64 20.24 13.55
N PRO A 130 -4.81 19.88 14.14
CA PRO A 130 -4.87 19.32 15.49
C PRO A 130 -4.11 18.00 15.66
N SER A 131 -3.99 17.25 14.57
CA SER A 131 -3.23 16.00 14.51
C SER A 131 -2.51 15.95 13.17
N LYS A 132 -1.26 15.47 13.20
CA LYS A 132 -0.43 15.25 12.01
C LYS A 132 -0.43 13.79 11.56
N LYS A 133 -1.16 12.91 12.26
CA LYS A 133 -1.21 11.48 11.93
C LYS A 133 -1.76 11.25 10.53
N ILE A 134 -1.00 10.54 9.71
CA ILE A 134 -1.48 10.02 8.43
C ILE A 134 -2.38 8.82 8.72
N LEU A 135 -3.66 8.93 8.38
CA LEU A 135 -4.69 7.94 8.73
C LEU A 135 -4.92 6.93 7.61
N SER A 136 -4.89 7.39 6.36
CA SER A 136 -5.12 6.53 5.20
C SER A 136 -4.38 7.05 3.98
N ALA A 137 -4.15 6.17 3.02
CA ALA A 137 -3.56 6.51 1.74
C ALA A 137 -4.12 5.62 0.64
N ASP A 138 -4.17 6.16 -0.58
CA ASP A 138 -4.48 5.41 -1.78
C ASP A 138 -3.77 5.95 -3.02
N TRP A 139 -3.67 5.10 -4.04
CA TRP A 139 -2.90 5.37 -5.24
C TRP A 139 -3.80 5.65 -6.44
N SER A 140 -3.56 6.76 -7.14
CA SER A 140 -4.14 7.02 -8.45
C SER A 140 -3.09 6.90 -9.54
N HIS A 141 -3.45 6.19 -10.59
CA HIS A 141 -2.63 6.00 -11.78
C HIS A 141 -3.46 6.39 -12.99
N VAL A 142 -3.39 7.66 -13.37
CA VAL A 142 -4.11 8.21 -14.52
C VAL A 142 -3.08 8.59 -15.57
N SER A 143 -3.16 7.90 -16.71
CA SER A 143 -2.20 8.07 -17.82
C SER A 143 -0.76 7.81 -17.32
N ASP A 144 0.17 8.74 -17.57
CA ASP A 144 1.58 8.65 -17.16
C ASP A 144 1.85 9.27 -15.78
N LYS A 145 0.80 9.66 -15.05
CA LYS A 145 0.93 10.23 -13.70
C LYS A 145 0.74 9.17 -12.64
N SER A 146 1.63 9.16 -11.66
CA SER A 146 1.50 8.36 -10.44
C SER A 146 1.32 9.30 -9.26
N VAL A 147 0.18 9.22 -8.60
CA VAL A 147 -0.20 10.10 -7.50
C VAL A 147 -0.53 9.28 -6.27
N VAL A 148 -0.06 9.71 -5.11
CA VAL A 148 -0.51 9.19 -3.81
C VAL A 148 -1.38 10.23 -3.14
N TYR A 149 -2.61 9.86 -2.80
CA TYR A 149 -3.47 10.65 -1.94
C TYR A 149 -3.37 10.09 -0.52
N TYR A 150 -3.21 10.95 0.48
CA TYR A 150 -3.27 10.52 1.87
C TYR A 150 -3.94 11.55 2.77
N SER A 151 -4.58 11.05 3.82
CA SER A 151 -5.36 11.89 4.74
C SER A 151 -4.56 12.23 6.00
N ILE A 152 -4.64 13.51 6.39
CA ILE A 152 -4.16 14.01 7.68
C ILE A 152 -5.29 14.83 8.29
N HIS A 153 -5.88 14.33 9.37
CA HIS A 153 -7.06 14.92 9.97
C HIS A 153 -8.17 15.14 8.92
N SER A 154 -8.49 16.38 8.57
CA SER A 154 -9.55 16.77 7.63
C SER A 154 -9.00 17.27 6.29
N VAL A 155 -7.71 17.01 6.03
CA VAL A 155 -7.00 17.46 4.83
C VAL A 155 -6.57 16.23 4.04
N ILE A 156 -6.66 16.35 2.72
CA ILE A 156 -6.07 15.39 1.79
C ILE A 156 -4.83 16.03 1.20
N ILE A 157 -3.74 15.28 1.19
CA ILE A 157 -2.53 15.67 0.46
C ILE A 157 -2.47 14.82 -0.80
N CYS A 158 -2.30 15.49 -1.92
CA CYS A 158 -2.02 14.91 -3.22
C CYS A 158 -0.52 15.01 -3.46
N TRP A 159 0.17 13.88 -3.55
CA TRP A 159 1.59 13.83 -3.89
C TRP A 159 1.76 13.29 -5.30
N ASP A 160 2.05 14.19 -6.25
CA ASP A 160 2.41 13.84 -7.62
C ASP A 160 3.88 13.37 -7.64
N LEU A 161 4.07 12.06 -7.84
CA LEU A 161 5.39 11.45 -7.84
C LEU A 161 6.18 11.74 -9.12
N THR A 162 5.49 12.05 -10.22
CA THR A 162 6.11 12.37 -11.51
C THR A 162 6.75 13.76 -11.46
N LEU A 163 6.04 14.74 -10.90
CA LEU A 163 6.53 16.11 -10.75
C LEU A 163 7.29 16.32 -9.43
N GLY A 164 7.12 15.42 -8.46
CA GLY A 164 7.66 15.57 -7.11
C GLY A 164 7.02 16.72 -6.34
N THR A 165 5.80 17.10 -6.70
CA THR A 165 5.05 18.22 -6.10
C THR A 165 3.99 17.69 -5.15
N MET A 166 3.66 18.50 -4.13
CA MET A 166 2.53 18.22 -3.26
C MET A 166 1.51 19.33 -3.32
N GLU A 167 0.25 18.95 -3.35
CA GLU A 167 -0.88 19.86 -3.31
C GLU A 167 -1.81 19.49 -2.15
N LYS A 168 -2.25 20.51 -1.43
CA LYS A 168 -3.26 20.37 -0.38
C LYS A 168 -4.64 20.44 -1.01
N LEU A 169 -5.43 19.38 -0.85
CA LEU A 169 -6.83 19.32 -1.23
C LEU A 169 -7.71 19.47 0.02
N MET A 170 -8.70 20.35 -0.06
CA MET A 170 -9.68 20.57 1.01
C MET A 170 -11.05 20.05 0.57
N ILE A 171 -11.74 19.36 1.47
CA ILE A 171 -13.10 18.89 1.22
C ILE A 171 -14.08 19.90 1.79
N GLY A 172 -14.77 20.61 0.88
CA GLY A 172 -15.81 21.58 1.22
C GLY A 172 -15.32 22.92 1.76
N ASP A 173 -16.24 23.87 1.85
CA ASP A 173 -15.93 25.29 2.15
C ASP A 173 -16.03 25.64 3.66
N ASN A 174 -16.52 24.72 4.50
CA ASN A 174 -16.88 25.03 5.90
C ASN A 174 -16.12 24.19 6.93
N TYR A 175 -15.07 24.80 7.50
CA TYR A 175 -14.18 24.28 8.55
C TYR A 175 -14.85 23.91 9.89
N ARG A 176 -16.15 24.13 10.07
CA ARG A 176 -16.77 24.09 11.41
C ARG A 176 -17.02 22.67 11.94
N ASN A 177 -17.13 21.67 11.06
CA ASN A 177 -17.31 20.27 11.45
C ASN A 177 -16.06 19.47 11.11
N LYS A 178 -15.12 19.44 12.06
CA LYS A 178 -13.80 18.78 12.01
C LYS A 178 -13.91 17.25 12.06
N ILE A 179 -14.55 16.63 11.08
CA ILE A 179 -14.56 15.17 10.98
C ILE A 179 -13.23 14.76 10.33
N ALA A 180 -12.49 13.88 11.01
CA ALA A 180 -11.27 13.32 10.46
C ALA A 180 -11.60 12.34 9.33
N ILE A 181 -10.87 12.45 8.23
CA ILE A 181 -10.93 11.54 7.10
C ILE A 181 -10.21 10.26 7.49
N SER A 182 -11.00 9.21 7.67
CA SER A 182 -10.54 7.90 8.11
C SER A 182 -10.16 6.99 6.95
N CYS A 183 -10.74 7.20 5.77
CA CYS A 183 -10.43 6.43 4.58
C CYS A 183 -10.45 7.27 3.30
N ILE A 184 -9.56 6.89 2.38
CA ILE A 184 -9.52 7.36 1.01
C ILE A 184 -9.64 6.13 0.11
N VAL A 185 -10.54 6.19 -0.87
CA VAL A 185 -10.70 5.17 -1.90
C VAL A 185 -10.70 5.86 -3.25
N SER A 186 -9.78 5.45 -4.11
CA SER A 186 -9.70 5.87 -5.50
C SER A 186 -10.28 4.79 -6.41
N SER A 187 -11.09 5.20 -7.39
CA SER A 187 -11.61 4.31 -8.44
C SER A 187 -10.84 4.50 -9.73
N VAL A 188 -10.51 3.39 -10.39
CA VAL A 188 -9.79 3.37 -11.69
C VAL A 188 -10.74 3.57 -12.89
N CYS A 189 -12.03 3.82 -12.67
CA CYS A 189 -13.03 3.95 -13.74
C CYS A 189 -12.97 5.30 -14.48
N GLY A 190 -11.89 5.59 -15.22
CA GLY A 190 -11.81 6.57 -16.32
C GLY A 190 -12.03 8.05 -15.99
N GLN A 191 -12.54 8.37 -14.82
CA GLN A 191 -12.67 9.70 -14.21
C GLN A 191 -12.26 9.55 -12.75
N GLU A 192 -11.34 10.39 -12.27
CA GLU A 192 -10.92 10.37 -10.88
C GLU A 192 -12.13 10.62 -9.96
N LYS A 193 -12.59 9.55 -9.33
CA LYS A 193 -13.58 9.63 -8.26
C LYS A 193 -12.87 9.22 -6.98
N LEU A 194 -12.64 10.21 -6.13
CA LEU A 194 -12.15 10.01 -4.77
C LEU A 194 -13.37 9.89 -3.85
N ALA A 195 -13.56 8.72 -3.27
CA ALA A 195 -14.51 8.52 -2.19
C ALA A 195 -13.77 8.65 -0.85
N ILE A 196 -14.40 9.34 0.10
CA ILE A 196 -13.78 9.75 1.35
C ILE A 196 -14.77 9.46 2.47
N GLY A 197 -14.30 8.80 3.53
CA GLY A 197 -15.11 8.42 4.69
C GLY A 197 -14.35 8.52 6.01
#